data_AF-A0A2P2JMK5-F1
#
_entry.id   AF-A0A2P2JMK5-F1
#
_cell.length_a   1.000
_cell.length_b   1.000
_cell.length_c   1.000
_cell.angle_alpha   90.00
_cell.angle_beta   90.00
_cell.angle_gamma   90.00
#
_symmetry.space_group_name_H-M   'P 1'
#
loop_
_entity.id
_entity.type
_entity.pdbx_description
1 polymer ?
#
loop_
_entity_poly.entity_id
_entity_poly.type
_entity_poly.pdbx_seq_one_letter_code
_entity_poly.pdbx_strand_id
1 'polypeptide(L)'
;MAKIAFGRFDDSFSLGSFKAYLAEFISTLLFVFAGVGSAIAYNKLTANAALDPAGLVAIAICHGFALFVAVSVGANISGGHVNPAVTFGLALGGQITILTGILYWIAQLLGSIVACFLLKAVTGGLVGSFFRSDNGLPDLPI
;
A
#
# COMPACT_ATOMS: atom_id res chain seq x y z
N MET A 1 22.60 2.20 -22.09
CA MET A 1 22.05 0.84 -21.92
C MET A 1 21.79 0.66 -20.43
N ALA A 2 20.55 0.43 -19.99
CA ALA A 2 20.28 0.18 -18.58
C ALA A 2 20.95 -1.14 -18.17
N LYS A 3 21.76 -1.12 -17.12
CA LYS A 3 22.43 -2.32 -16.60
C LYS A 3 21.73 -2.73 -15.31
N ILE A 4 21.04 -3.86 -15.35
CA ILE A 4 20.40 -4.44 -14.18
C ILE A 4 21.48 -4.79 -13.15
N ALA A 5 21.28 -4.36 -11.90
CA ALA A 5 22.20 -4.61 -10.80
C ALA A 5 21.57 -5.58 -9.80
N PHE A 6 22.25 -6.70 -9.52
CA PHE A 6 21.73 -7.68 -8.56
C PHE A 6 21.75 -7.15 -7.12
N GLY A 7 22.83 -6.46 -6.73
CA GLY A 7 23.04 -5.94 -5.38
C GLY A 7 24.00 -6.79 -4.54
N ARG A 8 24.35 -6.28 -3.36
CA ARG A 8 25.22 -6.95 -2.38
C ARG A 8 24.51 -7.00 -1.04
N PHE A 9 24.69 -8.10 -0.30
CA PHE A 9 24.07 -8.27 1.02
C PHE A 9 24.49 -7.18 2.01
N ASP A 10 25.77 -6.81 2.05
CA ASP A 10 26.28 -5.77 2.96
C ASP A 10 25.57 -4.42 2.78
N ASP A 11 25.21 -4.09 1.53
CA ASP A 11 24.50 -2.87 1.18
C ASP A 11 23.00 -2.97 1.52
N SER A 12 22.35 -4.07 1.10
CA SER A 12 20.92 -4.30 1.35
C SER A 12 20.59 -4.53 2.83
N PHE A 13 21.55 -4.92 3.67
CA PHE A 13 21.37 -5.07 5.12
C PHE A 13 22.07 -3.97 5.92
N SER A 14 22.44 -2.86 5.28
CA SER A 14 22.94 -1.67 5.96
C SER A 14 21.84 -0.95 6.76
N LEU A 15 22.24 -0.15 7.74
CA LEU A 15 21.30 0.69 8.50
C LEU A 15 20.52 1.67 7.63
N GLY A 16 21.13 2.16 6.54
CA GLY A 16 20.45 3.02 5.55
C GLY A 16 19.32 2.27 4.85
N SER A 17 19.60 1.05 4.39
CA SER A 17 18.61 0.18 3.75
C SER A 17 17.46 -0.19 4.68
N PHE A 18 17.73 -0.48 5.96
CA PHE A 18 16.66 -0.71 6.95
C PHE A 18 15.75 0.51 7.14
N LYS A 19 16.31 1.73 7.18
CA LYS A 19 15.50 2.96 7.22
C LYS A 19 14.63 3.09 5.97
N ALA A 20 15.16 2.73 4.81
CA ALA A 20 14.42 2.74 3.56
C ALA A 20 13.27 1.72 3.56
N TYR A 21 13.48 0.50 4.05
CA TYR A 21 12.42 -0.51 4.17
C TYR A 21 11.32 -0.06 5.12
N LEU A 22 11.68 0.54 6.26
CA LEU A 22 10.70 1.11 7.18
C LEU A 22 9.93 2.27 6.55
N ALA A 23 10.59 3.12 5.77
CA ALA A 23 9.94 4.20 5.03
C ALA A 23 8.94 3.67 4.00
N GLU A 24 9.29 2.64 3.22
CA GLU A 24 8.37 1.98 2.28
C GLU A 24 7.18 1.32 2.98
N PHE A 25 7.41 0.66 4.12
CA PHE A 25 6.35 0.08 4.94
C PHE A 25 5.36 1.15 5.43
N ILE A 26 5.85 2.23 6.06
CA ILE A 26 5.01 3.30 6.59
C ILE A 26 4.27 4.03 5.46
N SER A 27 4.97 4.36 4.37
CA SER A 27 4.38 5.08 3.24
C SER A 27 3.26 4.27 2.58
N THR A 28 3.48 2.96 2.39
CA THR A 28 2.47 2.07 1.81
C THR A 28 1.30 1.85 2.78
N LEU A 29 1.57 1.73 4.08
CA LEU A 29 0.54 1.64 5.10
C LEU A 29 -0.38 2.87 5.03
N LEU A 30 0.18 4.08 5.05
CA LEU A 30 -0.61 5.32 5.01
C LEU A 30 -1.39 5.46 3.70
N PHE A 31 -0.76 5.16 2.57
CA PHE A 31 -1.41 5.19 1.25
C PHE A 31 -2.62 4.26 1.19
N VAL A 32 -2.45 2.99 1.57
CA VAL A 32 -3.52 1.98 1.53
C VAL A 32 -4.58 2.28 2.57
N PHE A 33 -4.20 2.72 3.77
CA PHE A 33 -5.15 3.07 4.82
C PHE A 33 -6.10 4.19 4.37
N ALA A 34 -5.56 5.27 3.78
CA ALA A 34 -6.37 6.35 3.27
C ALA A 34 -7.20 5.92 2.05
N GLY A 35 -6.57 5.28 1.06
CA GLY A 35 -7.22 4.86 -0.18
C GLY A 35 -8.38 3.90 0.06
N VAL A 36 -8.12 2.77 0.72
CA VAL A 36 -9.16 1.78 1.05
C VAL A 36 -10.15 2.34 2.08
N GLY A 37 -9.68 3.13 3.04
CA GLY A 37 -10.52 3.82 4.01
C GLY A 37 -11.57 4.73 3.36
N SER A 38 -11.22 5.42 2.27
CA SER A 38 -12.17 6.25 1.52
C SER A 38 -13.30 5.43 0.87
N ALA A 39 -12.99 4.24 0.36
CA ALA A 39 -13.99 3.32 -0.19
C ALA A 39 -14.92 2.75 0.90
N ILE A 40 -14.36 2.39 2.06
CA ILE A 40 -15.15 1.94 3.21
C ILE A 40 -16.06 3.07 3.72
N ALA A 41 -15.53 4.30 3.79
CA ALA A 41 -16.30 5.48 4.18
C ALA A 41 -17.47 5.73 3.22
N TYR A 42 -17.23 5.65 1.91
CA TYR A 42 -18.29 5.75 0.90
C TYR A 42 -19.37 4.69 1.10
N ASN A 43 -18.99 3.42 1.25
CA ASN A 43 -19.93 2.34 1.51
C ASN A 43 -20.74 2.57 2.79
N LYS A 44 -20.11 3.07 3.85
CA LYS A 44 -20.82 3.40 5.09
C LYS A 44 -21.84 4.52 4.92
N LEU A 45 -21.46 5.60 4.23
CA LEU A 45 -22.30 6.78 4.02
C LEU A 45 -23.49 6.50 3.10
N THR A 46 -23.34 5.57 2.17
CA THR A 46 -24.36 5.22 1.16
C THR A 46 -25.13 3.95 1.48
N ALA A 47 -24.92 3.35 2.65
CA ALA A 47 -25.49 2.06 3.04
C ALA A 47 -25.22 0.93 2.01
N ASN A 48 -23.98 0.85 1.53
CA ASN A 48 -23.49 -0.08 0.51
C ASN A 48 -24.18 0.07 -0.86
N ALA A 49 -24.48 1.30 -1.26
CA ALA A 49 -24.95 1.55 -2.62
C ALA A 49 -23.86 1.22 -3.66
N ALA A 50 -24.29 0.99 -4.89
CA ALA A 50 -23.36 0.89 -6.02
C ALA A 50 -22.59 2.20 -6.20
N LEU A 51 -21.33 2.09 -6.63
CA LEU A 51 -20.46 3.25 -6.83
C LEU A 51 -21.05 4.21 -7.87
N ASP A 52 -21.28 5.44 -7.44
CA ASP A 52 -21.73 6.56 -8.27
C ASP A 52 -20.56 7.49 -8.63
N PRO A 53 -20.76 8.44 -9.58
CA PRO A 53 -19.71 9.36 -9.99
C PRO A 53 -19.13 10.20 -8.85
N ALA A 54 -19.96 10.58 -7.86
CA ALA A 54 -19.50 11.33 -6.69
C ALA A 54 -18.54 10.50 -5.83
N GLY A 55 -18.90 9.24 -5.55
CA GLY A 55 -18.03 8.28 -4.86
C GLY A 55 -16.72 8.03 -5.58
N LEU A 56 -16.77 7.86 -6.91
CA LEU A 56 -15.58 7.65 -7.73
C LEU A 56 -14.60 8.83 -7.60
N VAL A 57 -15.10 10.07 -7.70
CA VAL A 57 -14.26 11.28 -7.54
C VAL A 57 -13.65 11.35 -6.14
N ALA A 58 -14.45 11.07 -5.09
CA ALA A 58 -13.96 11.09 -3.70
C ALA A 58 -12.81 10.08 -3.48
N ILE A 59 -13.00 8.85 -3.94
CA ILE A 59 -11.99 7.78 -3.82
C ILE A 59 -10.74 8.11 -4.64
N ALA A 60 -10.91 8.62 -5.87
CA ALA A 60 -9.79 8.97 -6.75
C ALA A 60 -8.94 10.12 -6.19
N ILE A 61 -9.56 11.20 -5.70
CA ILE A 61 -8.85 12.31 -5.07
C ILE A 61 -8.13 11.85 -3.81
N CYS A 62 -8.78 11.01 -3.00
CA CYS A 62 -8.15 10.46 -1.79
C CYS A 62 -6.89 9.66 -2.14
N HIS A 63 -6.94 8.76 -3.12
CA HIS A 63 -5.77 8.02 -3.58
C HIS A 63 -4.67 8.94 -4.13
N GLY A 64 -5.04 9.94 -4.92
CA GLY A 64 -4.09 10.90 -5.50
C GLY A 64 -3.31 11.67 -4.43
N PHE A 65 -4.02 12.25 -3.46
CA PHE A 65 -3.36 12.98 -2.36
C PHE A 65 -2.63 12.05 -1.39
N ALA A 66 -3.18 10.88 -1.06
CA ALA A 66 -2.51 9.92 -0.20
C ALA A 66 -1.19 9.45 -0.83
N LEU A 67 -1.19 9.12 -2.12
CA LEU A 67 0.01 8.71 -2.84
C LEU A 67 1.02 9.87 -2.95
N PHE A 68 0.56 11.08 -3.27
CA PHE A 68 1.42 12.27 -3.29
C PHE A 68 2.16 12.45 -1.95
N VAL A 69 1.43 12.38 -0.83
CA VAL A 69 2.04 12.50 0.50
C VAL A 69 2.96 11.32 0.80
N ALA A 70 2.54 10.08 0.55
CA ALA A 70 3.33 8.89 0.81
C ALA A 70 4.66 8.89 0.05
N VAL A 71 4.65 9.27 -1.23
CA VAL A 71 5.88 9.46 -2.02
C VAL A 71 6.72 10.59 -1.43
N SER A 72 6.12 11.75 -1.11
CA SER A 72 6.85 12.92 -0.62
C SER A 72 7.59 12.66 0.70
N VAL A 73 6.97 11.92 1.63
CA VAL A 73 7.60 11.60 2.92
C VAL A 73 8.68 10.54 2.80
N GLY A 74 8.56 9.63 1.82
CA GLY A 74 9.56 8.58 1.54
C GLY A 74 10.70 9.01 0.63
N ALA A 75 10.54 10.10 -0.13
CA ALA A 75 11.43 10.49 -1.23
C ALA A 75 12.91 10.56 -0.84
N ASN A 76 13.24 11.20 0.28
CA ASN A 76 14.64 11.38 0.71
C ASN A 76 15.19 10.21 1.56
N ILE A 77 14.42 9.15 1.75
CA ILE A 77 14.80 8.00 2.59
C ILE A 77 14.87 6.72 1.75
N SER A 78 13.80 6.40 1.01
CA SER A 78 13.69 5.20 0.16
C SER A 78 13.58 5.52 -1.33
N GLY A 79 13.42 6.79 -1.70
CA GLY A 79 12.99 7.17 -3.05
C GLY A 79 11.47 7.16 -3.23
N GLY A 80 10.70 6.77 -2.20
CA GLY A 80 9.25 6.87 -2.17
C GLY A 80 8.56 6.04 -3.26
N HIS A 81 8.87 4.75 -3.38
CA HIS A 81 8.30 3.90 -4.43
C HIS A 81 6.84 3.57 -4.13
N VAL A 82 6.54 3.12 -2.90
CA VAL A 82 5.19 2.84 -2.36
C VAL A 82 4.42 1.76 -3.16
N ASN A 83 5.04 1.17 -4.18
CA ASN A 83 4.39 0.33 -5.18
C ASN A 83 5.38 -0.69 -5.76
N PRO A 84 5.08 -2.00 -5.69
CA PRO A 84 5.92 -3.05 -6.25
C PRO A 84 6.21 -2.89 -7.75
N ALA A 85 5.24 -2.40 -8.53
CA ALA A 85 5.40 -2.17 -9.97
C ALA A 85 6.35 -1.02 -10.27
N VAL A 86 6.35 0.04 -9.44
CA VAL A 86 7.31 1.15 -9.54
C VAL A 86 8.71 0.66 -9.21
N THR A 87 8.86 -0.08 -8.10
CA THR A 87 10.14 -0.72 -7.73
C THR A 87 10.66 -1.63 -8.84
N PHE A 88 9.78 -2.40 -9.47
CA PHE A 88 10.13 -3.27 -10.59
C PHE A 88 10.67 -2.49 -11.79
N GLY A 89 9.96 -1.44 -12.22
CA GLY A 89 10.38 -0.60 -13.33
C GLY A 89 11.75 0.05 -13.08
N LEU A 90 11.98 0.51 -11.85
CA LEU A 90 13.27 1.06 -11.42
C LEU A 90 14.37 0.01 -11.38
N ALA A 91 14.07 -1.23 -11.01
CA ALA A 91 15.03 -2.33 -11.02
C ALA A 91 15.46 -2.70 -12.46
N LEU A 92 14.50 -2.75 -13.39
CA LEU A 92 14.79 -2.93 -14.82
C LEU A 92 15.61 -1.76 -15.40
N GLY A 93 15.36 -0.54 -14.92
CA GLY A 93 16.12 0.65 -15.26
C GLY A 93 17.51 0.75 -14.58
N GLY A 94 17.87 -0.21 -13.72
CA GLY A 94 19.13 -0.19 -12.96
C GLY A 94 19.20 0.92 -11.91
N GLN A 95 18.07 1.49 -11.49
CA GLN A 95 17.95 2.55 -10.48
C GLN A 95 17.86 2.02 -9.05
N ILE A 96 17.50 0.74 -8.89
CA ILE A 96 17.56 0.01 -7.62
C ILE A 96 18.11 -1.39 -7.89
N THR A 97 18.80 -1.96 -6.91
CA THR A 97 19.28 -3.34 -7.02
C THR A 97 18.13 -4.33 -6.86
N ILE A 98 18.22 -5.50 -7.49
CA ILE A 98 17.19 -6.55 -7.38
C ILE A 98 16.99 -6.96 -5.91
N LEU A 99 18.07 -7.17 -5.15
CA LEU A 99 17.99 -7.59 -3.76
C LEU A 99 17.25 -6.56 -2.88
N THR A 100 17.60 -5.28 -2.98
CA THR A 100 16.91 -4.20 -2.27
C THR A 100 15.47 -4.05 -2.76
N GLY A 101 15.22 -4.23 -4.06
CA GLY A 101 13.87 -4.21 -4.64
C GLY A 101 12.94 -5.29 -4.09
N ILE A 102 13.43 -6.52 -3.87
CA ILE A 102 12.67 -7.59 -3.22
C ILE A 102 12.32 -7.22 -1.78
N LEU A 103 13.26 -6.63 -1.04
CA LEU A 103 13.01 -6.18 0.33
C LEU A 103 12.01 -5.01 0.38
N TYR A 104 12.00 -4.14 -0.63
CA TYR A 104 10.96 -3.11 -0.80
C TYR A 104 9.58 -3.75 -1.01
N TRP A 105 9.48 -4.78 -1.85
CA TRP A 105 8.20 -5.48 -2.03
C TRP A 105 7.68 -6.07 -0.73
N ILE A 106 8.55 -6.72 0.06
CA ILE A 106 8.14 -7.27 1.37
C ILE A 106 7.62 -6.14 2.27
N ALA A 107 8.34 -5.02 2.36
CA ALA A 107 7.91 -3.86 3.16
C ALA A 107 6.56 -3.28 2.68
N GLN A 108 6.39 -3.10 1.37
CA GLN A 108 5.17 -2.57 0.75
C GLN A 108 3.97 -3.49 1.00
N LEU A 109 4.13 -4.79 0.77
CA LEU A 109 3.08 -5.79 0.98
C LEU A 109 2.68 -5.87 2.46
N LEU A 110 3.65 -5.89 3.37
CA LEU A 110 3.37 -5.87 4.81
C LEU A 110 2.66 -4.59 5.23
N GLY A 111 3.09 -3.43 4.71
CA GLY A 111 2.44 -2.14 5.00
C GLY A 111 0.97 -2.13 4.56
N SER A 112 0.69 -2.62 3.35
CA SER A 112 -0.67 -2.77 2.83
C SER A 112 -1.52 -3.72 3.69
N ILE A 113 -0.97 -4.86 4.10
CA ILE A 113 -1.70 -5.84 4.94
C ILE A 113 -2.06 -5.21 6.29
N VAL A 114 -1.09 -4.57 6.95
CA VAL A 114 -1.31 -3.91 8.24
C VAL A 114 -2.35 -2.80 8.12
N ALA A 115 -2.33 -1.99 7.06
CA ALA A 115 -3.34 -0.98 6.81
C ALA A 115 -4.76 -1.56 6.75
N CYS A 116 -4.95 -2.66 6.03
CA CYS A 116 -6.26 -3.33 5.93
C CYS A 116 -6.73 -3.90 7.27
N PHE A 117 -5.84 -4.49 8.08
CA PHE A 117 -6.19 -4.95 9.43
C PHE A 117 -6.55 -3.80 10.37
N LEU A 118 -5.79 -2.70 10.32
CA LEU A 118 -6.10 -1.49 11.09
C LEU A 118 -7.46 -0.92 10.69
N LEU A 119 -7.75 -0.81 9.39
CA LEU A 119 -9.06 -0.40 8.89
C LEU A 119 -10.17 -1.30 9.41
N LYS A 120 -10.00 -2.63 9.38
CA LYS A 120 -10.98 -3.56 9.93
C LYS A 120 -11.24 -3.32 11.42
N ALA A 121 -10.19 -3.05 12.20
CA ALA A 121 -10.30 -2.78 13.62
C ALA A 121 -11.00 -1.44 13.91
N VAL A 122 -10.59 -0.35 13.27
CA VAL A 122 -11.11 1.00 13.58
C VAL A 122 -12.49 1.28 12.98
N THR A 123 -12.89 0.53 11.96
CA THR A 123 -14.23 0.63 11.35
C THR A 123 -15.25 -0.31 12.00
N GLY A 124 -14.90 -1.02 13.07
CA GLY A 124 -15.82 -1.93 13.76
C GLY A 124 -16.27 -3.12 12.89
N GLY A 125 -15.37 -3.64 12.03
CA GLY A 125 -15.66 -4.81 11.20
C GLY A 125 -16.43 -4.54 9.90
N LEU A 126 -16.65 -3.27 9.53
CA LEU A 126 -17.27 -2.90 8.24
C LEU A 126 -16.53 -3.43 7.00
N VAL A 127 -15.25 -3.79 7.15
CA VAL A 127 -14.42 -4.46 6.13
C VAL A 127 -14.84 -5.92 5.88
N GLY A 128 -15.73 -6.49 6.69
CA GLY A 128 -16.18 -7.88 6.60
C GLY A 128 -16.70 -8.27 5.21
N SER A 129 -17.22 -7.32 4.42
CA SER A 129 -17.68 -7.53 3.04
C SER A 129 -16.56 -7.65 2.00
N PHE A 130 -15.34 -7.13 2.26
CA PHE A 130 -14.24 -7.17 1.30
C PHE A 130 -13.47 -8.52 1.29
N PHE A 131 -13.50 -9.24 2.41
CA PHE A 131 -12.96 -10.61 2.54
C PHE A 131 -14.05 -11.68 2.53
N ARG A 132 -15.33 -11.29 2.41
CA ARG A 132 -16.44 -12.24 2.32
C ARG A 132 -16.44 -12.82 0.91
N SER A 133 -16.08 -14.11 0.83
CA SER A 133 -16.52 -14.95 -0.27
C SER A 133 -18.05 -14.98 -0.19
N ASP A 134 -18.75 -14.48 -1.21
CA ASP A 134 -20.22 -14.50 -1.32
C ASP A 134 -20.74 -15.94 -1.50
N ASN A 135 -20.47 -16.82 -0.53
CA ASN A 135 -20.83 -18.24 -0.60
C ASN A 135 -22.23 -18.52 -0.03
N GLY A 136 -23.03 -17.49 0.29
CA GLY A 136 -24.42 -17.65 0.74
C GLY A 136 -24.61 -18.35 2.09
N LEU A 137 -23.56 -18.58 2.88
CA LEU A 137 -23.70 -19.13 4.22
C LEU A 137 -24.07 -18.06 5.25
N PRO A 138 -24.98 -18.37 6.20
CA PRO A 138 -25.36 -17.44 7.26
C PRO A 138 -24.17 -17.16 8.19
N ASP A 139 -24.07 -15.91 8.63
CA ASP A 139 -22.99 -15.42 9.49
C ASP A 139 -23.01 -16.13 10.84
N LEU A 140 -21.89 -16.77 11.20
CA LEU A 140 -21.68 -17.28 12.55
C LEU A 140 -21.23 -16.12 13.46
N PRO A 141 -21.82 -15.98 14.65
CA PRO A 141 -21.41 -14.98 15.61
C PRO A 141 -20.05 -15.36 16.18
N ILE A 142 -19.04 -14.53 15.92
CA ILE A 142 -17.83 -14.40 16.73
C ILE A 142 -17.82 -13.02 17.38
#